data_AF-W4QSX7-F1
#
_entry.id   AF-W4QSX7-F1
#
_cell.length_a   1.000
_cell.length_b   1.000
_cell.length_c   1.000
_cell.angle_alpha   90.00
_cell.angle_beta   90.00
_cell.angle_gamma   90.00
#
_symmetry.space_group_name_H-M   'P 1'
#
loop_
_entity.id
_entity.type
_entity.pdbx_description
1 polymer ?
#
loop_
_entity_poly.entity_id
_entity_poly.type
_entity_poly.pdbx_seq_one_letter_code
_entity_poly.pdbx_strand_id
1 'polypeptide(L)' 'MAVYLDELYNSAKDVFEMMGEFIGSNTFFIAINDGKVNRVVQTFNKKTSLVDNETIVNFQDSY' A
#
# COMPACT_ATOMS: atom_id res chain seq x y z
N MET A 1 9.61 17.77 9.54
CA MET A 1 8.50 17.40 8.63
C MET A 1 8.77 16.08 7.93
N ALA A 2 9.99 15.81 7.43
CA ALA A 2 10.35 14.49 6.89
C ALA A 2 10.27 13.34 7.91
N VAL A 3 10.82 13.52 9.12
CA VAL A 3 10.88 12.48 10.18
C VAL A 3 9.50 11.91 10.56
N TYR A 4 8.47 12.75 10.62
CA TYR A 4 7.12 12.32 10.99
C TYR A 4 6.45 11.47 9.90
N LEU A 5 6.79 11.72 8.64
CA LEU A 5 6.27 10.95 7.51
C LEU A 5 6.91 9.55 7.49
N ASP A 6 8.21 9.48 7.77
CA ASP A 6 8.96 8.22 7.83
C ASP A 6 8.48 7.34 9.00
N GLU A 7 8.26 7.93 10.19
CA GLU A 7 7.71 7.21 11.35
C GLU A 7 6.29 6.69 11.09
N LEU A 8 5.43 7.50 10.47
CA LEU A 8 4.09 7.09 10.08
C LEU A 8 4.13 5.94 9.07
N TYR A 9 5.01 6.03 8.08
CA TYR A 9 5.16 5.00 7.05
C TYR A 9 5.64 3.67 7.64
N ASN A 10 6.66 3.71 8.50
CA ASN A 10 7.17 2.52 9.17
C ASN A 10 6.12 1.90 10.10
N SER A 11 5.43 2.71 10.88
CA SER A 11 4.36 2.23 11.76
C SER A 11 3.20 1.62 10.97
N ALA A 12 2.82 2.23 9.85
CA ALA A 12 1.80 1.69 8.96
C ALA A 12 2.26 0.36 8.35
N LYS A 13 3.51 0.26 7.92
CA LYS A 13 4.07 -0.98 7.38
C LYS A 13 3.97 -2.12 8.39
N ASP A 14 4.39 -1.92 9.64
CA ASP A 14 4.37 -2.96 10.67
C ASP A 14 2.94 -3.46 10.95
N VAL A 15 1.97 -2.55 11.02
CA VAL A 15 0.55 -2.91 11.19
C VAL A 15 0.03 -3.70 9.99
N PHE A 16 0.36 -3.28 8.77
CA PHE A 16 -0.10 -3.95 7.56
C PHE A 16 0.56 -5.32 7.35
N GLU A 17 1.81 -5.51 7.78
CA GLU A 17 2.46 -6.83 7.79
C GLU A 17 1.74 -7.78 8.75
N MET A 18 1.46 -7.32 9.97
CA MET A 18 0.70 -8.09 10.97
C MET A 18 -0.69 -8.45 10.44
N MET A 19 -1.43 -7.46 9.91
CA MET A 19 -2.74 -7.69 9.30
C MET A 19 -2.65 -8.66 8.11
N GLY A 20 -1.58 -8.55 7.33
CA GLY A 20 -1.26 -9.43 6.23
C GLY A 20 -1.31 -10.89 6.66
N GLU A 21 -0.72 -11.27 7.79
CA GLU A 21 -0.73 -12.66 8.27
C GLU A 21 -2.14 -13.20 8.53
N PHE A 22 -3.02 -12.41 9.14
CA PHE A 22 -4.37 -12.85 9.54
C PHE A 22 -5.40 -12.77 8.43
N ILE A 23 -5.28 -11.81 7.52
CA ILE A 23 -6.30 -11.63 6.50
C ILE A 23 -6.03 -12.56 5.33
N GLY A 24 -7.06 -13.31 4.92
CA GLY A 24 -7.01 -14.25 3.81
C GLY A 24 -6.88 -13.63 2.41
N SER A 25 -6.48 -12.35 2.29
CA SER A 25 -6.24 -11.73 1.00
C SER A 25 -4.92 -12.21 0.40
N ASN A 26 -4.85 -12.25 -0.93
CA ASN A 26 -3.61 -12.52 -1.64
C ASN A 26 -2.67 -11.29 -1.64
N THR A 27 -3.23 -10.09 -1.73
CA THR A 27 -2.48 -8.84 -1.89
C THR A 27 -3.09 -7.75 -1.01
N PHE A 28 -2.23 -7.06 -0.28
CA PHE A 28 -2.52 -5.77 0.37
C PHE A 28 -1.53 -4.73 -0.12
N PHE A 29 -1.93 -3.48 -0.20
CA PHE A 29 -1.01 -2.40 -0.52
C PHE A 29 -1.39 -1.10 0.17
N ILE A 30 -0.40 -0.24 0.35
CA ILE A 30 -0.56 1.15 0.78
C ILE A 30 -0.39 2.01 -0.45
N ALA A 31 -1.34 2.91 -0.67
CA ALA A 31 -1.28 3.89 -1.76
C ALA A 31 -1.44 5.31 -1.24
N ILE A 32 -0.74 6.24 -1.88
CA ILE A 32 -0.91 7.67 -1.69
C ILE A 32 -1.84 8.17 -2.80
N ASN A 33 -2.94 8.79 -2.39
CA ASN A 33 -3.88 9.43 -3.30
C ASN A 33 -3.60 10.94 -3.34
N ASP A 34 -3.38 11.49 -4.53
CA ASP A 34 -3.17 12.93 -4.72
C ASP A 34 -4.39 13.65 -5.33
N GLY A 35 -5.54 12.97 -5.37
CA GLY A 35 -6.78 13.42 -5.99
C GLY A 35 -6.88 13.18 -7.50
N LYS A 36 -5.80 12.77 -8.17
CA LYS A 36 -5.78 12.41 -9.60
C LYS A 36 -5.45 10.93 -9.79
N VAL A 37 -4.47 10.44 -9.04
CA VAL A 37 -3.99 9.06 -9.10
C VAL A 37 -3.78 8.48 -7.70
N ASN A 38 -3.84 7.16 -7.63
CA ASN A 38 -3.33 6.38 -6.51
C ASN A 38 -1.97 5.83 -6.91
N ARG A 39 -0.91 6.25 -6.22
CA ARG A 39 0.42 5.66 -6.35
C ARG A 39 0.60 4.62 -5.26
N VAL A 40 0.80 3.37 -5.65
CA VAL A 40 1.14 2.29 -4.73
C VAL A 40 2.57 2.49 -4.24
N VAL A 41 2.74 2.65 -2.94
CA VAL A 41 4.06 2.89 -2.32
C VAL A 41 4.61 1.65 -1.62
N GLN A 42 3.73 0.76 -1.19
CA GLN A 42 4.10 -0.51 -0.57
C GLN A 42 3.10 -1.59 -0.93
N THR A 43 3.59 -2.75 -1.34
CA THR A 43 2.77 -3.94 -1.55
C THR A 43 3.22 -5.10 -0.65
N PHE A 44 2.24 -5.89 -0.24
CA PHE A 44 2.36 -7.12 0.53
C PHE A 44 1.65 -8.24 -0.24
N ASN A 45 2.40 -8.98 -1.04
CA ASN A 45 1.90 -10.11 -1.83
C ASN A 45 2.24 -11.43 -1.12
N LYS A 46 1.26 -12.31 -0.92
CA LYS A 46 1.47 -13.62 -0.26
C LYS A 46 1.91 -14.73 -1.22
N LYS A 47 1.18 -14.93 -2.32
CA LYS A 47 1.42 -16.06 -3.25
C LYS A 47 1.88 -15.55 -4.61
N THR A 48 1.10 -14.65 -5.19
CA THR A 48 1.35 -14.12 -6.53
C THR A 48 1.37 -12.60 -6.48
N SER A 49 2.28 -11.97 -7.22
CA SER A 49 2.25 -10.52 -7.38
C SER A 49 1.08 -10.14 -8.27
N LEU A 50 0.09 -9.44 -7.70
CA LEU A 50 -1.02 -8.85 -8.45
C LEU A 50 -0.84 -7.36 -8.69
N VAL A 51 -0.10 -6.71 -7.79
CA VAL A 51 0.22 -5.29 -7.80
C VAL A 51 1.67 -5.15 -7.38
N ASP A 52 2.41 -4.28 -8.04
CA ASP A 52 3.81 -3.97 -7.69
C ASP A 52 3.91 -2.58 -7.07
N ASN A 53 5.01 -2.32 -6.35
CA ASN A 53 5.32 -0.97 -5.90
C ASN A 53 5.44 -0.02 -7.11
N GLU A 54 5.12 1.26 -6.91
CA GLU A 54 5.06 2.30 -7.94
C GLU A 54 3.98 2.09 -9.01
N THR A 55 3.11 1.09 -8.86
CA THR A 55 1.90 0.98 -9.69
C THR A 55 1.06 2.26 -9.54
N ILE A 56 0.69 2.85 -10.67
CA ILE A 56 -0.16 4.03 -10.72
C ILE A 56 -1.53 3.61 -11.24
N VAL A 57 -2.57 3.92 -10.47
CA VAL A 57 -3.97 3.70 -10.85
C VAL A 57 -4.64 5.06 -10.92
N ASN A 58 -5.35 5.38 -12.02
CA ASN A 58 -6.12 6.62 -12.05
C ASN A 58 -7.20 6.57 -10.99
N PHE A 59 -7.45 7.70 -10.32
CA PHE A 59 -8.45 7.74 -9.26
C PHE A 59 -9.87 7.40 -9.77
N GLN A 60 -10.17 7.76 -11.02
CA GLN A 60 -11.45 7.44 -11.66
C GLN A 60 -11.63 5.94 -11.90
N ASP A 61 -10.52 5.19 -12.03
CA ASP A 61 -10.52 3.74 -12.29
C ASP A 61 -10.45 2.93 -10.99
N SER A 62 -10.42 3.60 -9.82
CA SER A 62 -10.26 2.95 -8.50
C SER A 62 -11.57 2.62 -7.77
N TYR A 63 -12.71 2.65 -8.48
CA TYR A 63 -14.05 2.30 -7.96
C TYR A 63 -14.61 1.02 -8.61
#